data_AF-A0A9Q0H0P7-F1
#
_entry.id   AF-A0A9Q0H0P7-F1
#
_cell.length_a   1.000
_cell.length_b   1.000
_cell.length_c   1.000
_cell.angle_alpha   90.00
_cell.angle_beta   90.00
_cell.angle_gamma   90.00
#
_symmetry.space_group_name_H-M   'P 1'
#
loop_
_entity.id
_entity.type
_entity.pdbx_description
1 polymer ?
#
loop_
_entity_poly.entity_id
_entity_poly.type
_entity_poly.pdbx_seq_one_letter_code
_entity_poly.pdbx_strand_id
1 'polypeptide(L)'
;MGIADSIQKATAETSNPLLFHTMTNIEAADSYCELTGGVSDAKSDIVDVDVDDILYDERVKKKLQVLAAMVGITSSASPGVVLAEIIRILKDLERNIDGNGMDNSIMFD
;
A
#
# COMPACT_ATOMS: atom_id res chain seq x y z
N MET A 1 16.64 -62.49 21.94
CA MET A 1 16.74 -61.31 21.05
C MET A 1 15.45 -61.27 20.24
N GLY A 2 14.37 -60.57 20.59
CA GLY A 2 14.20 -59.47 21.53
C GLY A 2 13.94 -58.18 20.77
N ILE A 3 12.71 -57.98 20.27
CA ILE A 3 12.05 -56.67 20.21
C ILE A 3 10.54 -56.90 20.27
N ALA A 4 10.00 -56.60 21.44
CA ALA A 4 8.59 -56.45 21.71
C ALA A 4 8.12 -55.05 21.27
N ASP A 5 6.80 -54.91 21.16
CA ASP A 5 6.01 -53.70 21.39
C ASP A 5 6.19 -52.53 20.38
N SER A 6 5.19 -52.25 19.56
CA SER A 6 3.94 -51.51 19.86
C SER A 6 4.06 -50.02 19.53
N ILE A 7 2.91 -49.49 19.07
CA ILE A 7 2.43 -48.10 19.13
C ILE A 7 2.21 -47.45 17.74
N GLN A 8 0.93 -47.46 17.36
CA GLN A 8 0.31 -46.45 16.50
C GLN A 8 0.63 -45.06 17.04
N LYS A 9 1.14 -44.14 16.21
CA LYS A 9 1.06 -42.71 16.54
C LYS A 9 0.55 -41.91 15.35
N ALA A 10 -0.52 -41.20 15.64
CA ALA A 10 -1.33 -40.38 14.77
C ALA A 10 -0.59 -39.12 14.26
N THR A 11 -1.19 -38.58 13.20
CA THR A 11 -1.19 -37.17 12.76
C THR A 11 -0.54 -36.16 13.70
N ALA A 12 0.37 -35.36 13.15
CA ALA A 12 0.59 -33.98 13.56
C ALA A 12 1.11 -33.19 12.35
N GLU A 13 0.15 -32.63 11.61
CA GLU A 13 0.14 -31.25 11.11
C GLU A 13 1.46 -30.70 10.57
N THR A 14 1.50 -30.51 9.24
CA THR A 14 2.36 -29.53 8.58
C THR A 14 2.01 -28.15 9.13
N SER A 15 2.62 -27.80 10.25
CA SER A 15 2.64 -26.47 10.82
C SER A 15 3.49 -25.62 9.89
N ASN A 16 2.86 -24.94 8.94
CA ASN A 16 3.46 -23.81 8.24
C ASN A 16 3.46 -22.64 9.23
N PRO A 17 4.59 -22.24 9.85
CA PRO A 17 4.55 -21.16 10.81
C PRO A 17 4.65 -19.78 10.14
N LEU A 18 4.85 -19.68 8.82
CA LEU A 18 5.37 -18.45 8.20
C LEU A 18 4.45 -17.82 7.15
N LEU A 19 3.20 -17.49 7.50
CA LEU A 19 2.47 -16.48 6.71
C LEU A 19 1.45 -15.66 7.51
N PHE A 20 1.75 -15.36 8.77
CA PHE A 20 1.12 -14.25 9.50
C PHE A 20 2.21 -13.24 9.87
N HIS A 21 2.88 -12.67 8.86
CA HIS A 21 3.62 -11.43 9.09
C HIS A 21 2.61 -10.27 9.15
N THR A 22 2.09 -10.10 10.35
CA THR A 22 1.80 -8.82 11.01
C THR A 22 1.45 -7.68 10.07
N MET A 23 0.15 -7.53 9.82
CA MET A 23 -0.41 -6.24 9.49
C MET A 23 -0.18 -5.27 10.66
N THR A 24 0.13 -4.02 10.29
CA THR A 24 0.07 -2.80 11.11
C THR A 24 1.02 -2.69 12.31
N ASN A 25 2.27 -2.32 12.01
CA ASN A 25 2.94 -1.27 12.78
C ASN A 25 3.36 -0.18 11.78
N ILE A 26 2.41 0.71 11.47
CA ILE A 26 2.76 2.05 11.00
C ILE A 26 3.18 2.78 12.27
N GLU A 27 4.41 2.56 12.70
CA GLU A 27 5.02 3.46 13.67
C GLU A 27 5.04 4.83 13.03
N ALA A 28 4.33 5.77 13.65
CA ALA A 28 4.45 7.18 13.35
C ALA A 28 5.87 7.63 13.68
N ALA A 29 6.82 7.30 12.81
CA ALA A 29 8.04 8.05 12.70
C ALA A 29 7.66 9.34 11.98
N ASP A 30 7.32 10.36 12.77
CA ASP A 30 7.33 11.76 12.36
C ASP A 30 8.77 12.13 11.93
N SER A 31 9.15 11.66 10.75
CA SER A 31 10.15 12.33 9.94
C SER A 31 9.36 13.00 8.83
N TYR A 32 8.65 14.05 9.24
CA TYR A 32 8.22 15.09 8.33
C TYR A 32 9.51 15.62 7.72
N CYS A 33 9.79 15.24 6.46
CA CYS A 33 10.67 16.08 5.66
C CYS A 33 9.95 17.42 5.60
N GLU A 34 10.45 18.40 6.35
CA GLU A 34 10.14 19.79 6.09
C GLU A 34 10.55 20.04 4.64
N LEU A 35 9.60 19.87 3.72
CA LEU A 35 9.59 20.59 2.47
C LEU A 35 9.38 22.02 2.90
N THR A 36 10.47 22.71 3.25
CA THR A 36 10.47 24.10 3.68
C THR A 36 10.05 24.96 2.50
N GLY A 37 8.74 25.00 2.25
CA GLY A 37 8.06 26.10 1.56
C GLY A 37 8.05 27.35 2.46
N GLY A 38 9.21 27.71 2.98
CA GLY A 38 9.42 28.95 3.71
C GLY A 38 9.47 30.08 2.72
N VAL A 39 8.40 30.86 2.63
CA VAL A 39 8.48 32.24 2.11
C VAL A 39 9.17 33.08 3.18
N SER A 40 10.45 32.81 3.39
CA SER A 40 11.36 33.69 4.10
C SER A 40 12.29 34.26 3.06
N ASP A 41 12.30 35.60 2.97
CA ASP A 41 13.16 36.42 2.10
C ASP A 41 14.64 36.30 2.52
N ALA A 42 15.14 35.07 2.44
CA ALA A 42 16.51 34.66 2.61
C ALA A 42 16.80 33.83 1.37
N LYS A 43 17.57 34.40 0.45
CA LYS A 43 18.09 33.81 -0.79
C LYS A 43 18.11 32.29 -0.71
N SER A 44 17.01 31.66 -1.14
CA SER A 44 16.85 30.22 -1.10
C SER A 44 17.80 29.69 -2.15
N ASP A 45 18.89 29.06 -1.72
CA ASP A 45 19.56 28.05 -2.53
C ASP A 45 18.51 26.95 -2.71
N ILE A 46 17.64 27.14 -3.70
CA ILE A 46 16.73 26.13 -4.19
C ILE A 46 17.67 25.08 -4.80
N VAL A 47 18.10 24.14 -3.96
CA VAL A 47 18.65 22.88 -4.44
C VAL A 47 17.54 22.27 -5.29
N ASP A 48 17.80 22.19 -6.59
CA ASP A 48 16.92 21.53 -7.54
C ASP A 48 16.86 20.06 -7.14
N VAL A 49 15.82 19.68 -6.38
CA VAL A 49 15.62 18.30 -5.95
C VAL A 49 14.88 17.60 -7.08
N ASP A 50 15.57 16.67 -7.73
CA ASP A 50 15.00 15.88 -8.80
C ASP A 50 13.82 15.05 -8.28
N VAL A 51 12.73 15.05 -9.02
CA VAL A 51 11.52 14.29 -8.70
C VAL A 51 11.82 12.81 -8.74
N ASP A 52 12.70 12.36 -9.64
CA ASP A 52 13.10 10.97 -9.72
C ASP A 52 13.85 10.54 -8.44
N ASP A 53 14.75 11.37 -7.90
CA ASP A 53 15.45 11.07 -6.65
C ASP A 53 14.47 10.85 -5.48
N ILE A 54 13.39 11.63 -5.42
CA ILE A 54 12.33 11.47 -4.41
C ILE A 54 11.54 10.17 -4.65
N LEU A 55 11.15 9.88 -5.90
CA LEU A 55 10.31 8.73 -6.21
C LEU A 55 11.05 7.40 -6.07
N TYR A 56 12.37 7.40 -6.25
CA TYR A 56 13.24 6.24 -6.08
C TYR A 56 13.89 6.15 -4.69
N ASP A 57 13.68 7.12 -3.80
CA ASP A 57 14.03 6.98 -2.39
C ASP A 57 13.39 5.71 -1.79
N GLU A 58 14.16 4.95 -1.03
CA GLU A 58 13.73 3.64 -0.52
C GLU A 58 12.49 3.72 0.40
N ARG A 59 12.26 4.84 1.08
CA ARG A 59 11.05 5.03 1.90
C ARG A 59 9.83 5.28 1.01
N VAL A 60 9.98 6.10 -0.03
CA VAL A 60 8.90 6.40 -0.99
C VAL A 60 8.58 5.17 -1.84
N LYS A 61 9.61 4.47 -2.31
CA LYS A 61 9.49 3.22 -3.07
C LYS A 61 8.70 2.14 -2.33
N LYS A 62 8.91 1.97 -1.02
CA LYS A 62 8.09 1.04 -0.20
C LYS A 62 6.61 1.43 -0.18
N LYS A 63 6.31 2.73 -0.06
CA LYS A 63 4.92 3.23 -0.13
C LYS A 63 4.32 2.98 -1.52
N LEU A 64 5.08 3.23 -2.59
CA LEU A 64 4.66 2.94 -3.96
C LEU A 64 4.43 1.44 -4.20
N GLN A 65 5.22 0.55 -3.59
CA GLN A 65 4.98 -0.90 -3.67
C GLN A 65 3.68 -1.32 -2.99
N VAL A 66 3.37 -0.74 -1.82
CA VAL A 66 2.09 -0.98 -1.14
C VAL A 66 0.93 -0.49 -2.02
N LEU A 67 1.05 0.71 -2.57
CA LEU A 67 0.05 1.26 -3.49
C LEU A 67 -0.13 0.39 -4.74
N ALA A 68 0.97 -0.08 -5.35
CA ALA A 68 0.94 -0.98 -6.50
C ALA A 68 0.16 -2.26 -6.18
N ALA A 69 0.42 -2.87 -5.01
CA ALA A 69 -0.32 -4.05 -4.56
C ALA A 69 -1.81 -3.77 -4.36
N MET A 70 -2.17 -2.60 -3.83
CA MET A 70 -3.58 -2.20 -3.63
C MET A 70 -4.33 -2.00 -4.95
N VAL A 71 -3.67 -1.48 -5.98
CA VAL A 71 -4.28 -1.30 -7.31
C VAL A 71 -4.12 -2.52 -8.22
N GLY A 72 -3.53 -3.61 -7.73
CA GLY A 72 -3.34 -4.85 -8.49
C GLY A 72 -2.27 -4.75 -9.59
N ILE A 73 -1.35 -3.78 -9.50
CA ILE A 73 -0.21 -3.63 -10.41
C ILE A 73 1.01 -4.37 -9.87
N THR A 74 1.83 -4.89 -10.78
CA THR A 74 3.10 -5.54 -10.44
C THR A 74 4.01 -4.60 -9.64
N SER A 75 4.63 -5.11 -8.58
CA SER A 75 5.53 -4.35 -7.71
C SER A 75 6.80 -3.80 -8.38
N SER A 76 7.09 -4.24 -9.61
CA SER A 76 8.18 -3.73 -10.46
C SER A 76 7.77 -2.58 -11.39
N ALA A 77 6.54 -2.09 -11.31
CA ALA A 77 6.08 -0.97 -12.12
C ALA A 77 6.77 0.33 -11.72
N SER A 78 7.00 1.21 -12.70
CA SER A 78 7.55 2.54 -12.43
C SER A 78 6.61 3.38 -11.56
N PRO A 79 7.13 4.32 -10.74
CA PRO A 79 6.33 5.21 -9.91
C PRO A 79 5.18 5.89 -10.67
N GLY A 80 5.45 6.41 -11.87
CA GLY A 80 4.45 7.09 -12.69
C GLY A 80 3.28 6.20 -13.10
N VAL A 81 3.53 4.91 -13.38
CA VAL A 81 2.47 3.95 -13.73
C VAL A 81 1.55 3.68 -12.54
N VAL A 82 2.13 3.48 -11.35
CA VAL A 82 1.35 3.27 -10.12
C VAL A 82 0.47 4.48 -9.83
N LEU A 83 1.03 5.69 -9.90
CA LEU A 83 0.29 6.94 -9.66
C LEU A 83 -0.81 7.18 -10.70
N ALA A 84 -0.55 6.89 -11.98
CA ALA A 84 -1.56 7.03 -13.03
C ALA A 84 -2.78 6.12 -12.79
N GLU A 85 -2.55 4.89 -12.34
CA GLU A 85 -3.62 3.95 -12.05
C GLU A 85 -4.48 4.39 -10.86
N ILE A 86 -3.85 4.90 -9.80
CA ILE A 86 -4.58 5.46 -8.65
C ILE A 86 -5.49 6.60 -9.10
N ILE A 87 -4.98 7.52 -9.92
CA ILE A 87 -5.76 8.64 -10.45
C ILE A 87 -6.94 8.13 -11.28
N ARG A 88 -6.74 7.08 -12.09
CA ARG A 88 -7.82 6.45 -12.87
C ARG A 88 -8.92 5.91 -11.96
N ILE A 89 -8.56 5.13 -10.94
CA ILE A 89 -9.53 4.54 -9.99
C ILE A 89 -10.30 5.63 -9.24
N LEU A 90 -9.63 6.67 -8.75
CA LEU A 90 -10.30 7.77 -8.04
C LEU A 90 -11.31 8.50 -8.93
N LYS A 91 -10.95 8.76 -10.19
CA LYS A 91 -11.88 9.36 -11.18
C LYS A 91 -13.07 8.47 -11.47
N ASP A 92 -12.86 7.16 -11.58
CA ASP A 92 -13.95 6.22 -11.80
C ASP A 92 -14.87 6.16 -10.57
N LEU A 93 -14.33 6.19 -9.36
CA LEU A 93 -15.10 6.24 -8.12
C LEU A 93 -15.93 7.53 -8.01
N GLU A 94 -15.35 8.69 -8.32
CA GLU A 94 -16.05 9.98 -8.33
C GLU A 94 -17.29 9.95 -9.25
N ARG A 95 -17.12 9.46 -10.48
CA ARG A 95 -18.21 9.31 -11.45
C ARG A 95 -19.32 8.35 -10.97
N ASN A 96 -18.95 7.29 -10.26
CA ASN A 96 -19.90 6.32 -9.73
C ASN A 96 -20.67 6.84 -8.51
N ILE A 97 -20.06 7.75 -7.73
CA ILE A 97 -20.75 8.41 -6.60
C ILE A 97 -21.84 9.35 -7.13
N ASP A 98 -21.54 10.11 -8.16
CA ASP A 98 -22.52 11.02 -8.78
C ASP A 98 -23.63 10.27 -9.56
N GLY A 99 -23.36 9.03 -9.99
CA GLY A 99 -24.30 8.17 -10.72
C GLY A 99 -25.27 7.36 -9.86
N ASN A 100 -25.10 7.30 -8.52
CA ASN A 100 -25.94 6.48 -7.62
C ASN A 100 -26.93 7.31 -6.78
N GLY A 101 -27.13 8.58 -7.13
CA GLY A 101 -27.94 9.55 -6.37
C GLY A 101 -29.42 9.67 -6.76
N MET A 102 -29.92 8.90 -7.73
CA MET A 102 -31.31 9.03 -8.21
C MET A 102 -31.87 7.67 -8.63
N ASP A 103 -32.50 6.95 -7.69
CA ASP A 103 -33.65 6.05 -7.94
C ASP A 103 -33.91 5.15 -6.72
N ASN A 104 -34.25 5.75 -5.58
CA ASN A 104 -35.09 5.10 -4.58
C ASN A 104 -36.29 6.01 -4.29
N SER A 105 -36.98 6.44 -5.36
CA SER A 105 -38.38 6.85 -5.24
C SER A 105 -39.17 5.56 -5.06
N ILE A 106 -39.29 5.11 -3.82
CA ILE A 106 -40.25 4.09 -3.44
C ILE A 106 -41.62 4.75 -3.66
N MET A 107 -42.19 4.50 -4.82
CA MET A 107 -43.58 4.79 -5.15
C MET A 107 -44.42 3.96 -4.20
N PHE A 108 -44.88 4.56 -3.10
CA PHE A 108 -46.00 4.02 -2.34
C PHE A 108 -47.25 4.47 -3.08
N ASP A 109 -47.88 3.53 -3.79
CA ASP A 109 -49.27 3.64 -4.26
C ASP A 109 -50.25 3.75 -3.07
#